data_AF-A0A3D5RJU3-F1
#
_entry.id   AF-A0A3D5RJU3-F1
#
_cell.length_a   1.000
_cell.length_b   1.000
_cell.length_c   1.000
_cell.angle_alpha   90.00
_cell.angle_beta   90.00
_cell.angle_gamma   90.00
#
_symmetry.space_group_name_H-M   'P 1'
#
loop_
_entity.id
_entity.type
_entity.pdbx_description
1 polymer ?
#
loop_
_entity_poly.entity_id
_entity_poly.type
_entity_poly.pdbx_seq_one_letter_code
_entity_poly.pdbx_strand_id
1 'polypeptide(L)'
;MKFKTFLMMYRNIIILVWWIIILVIFKVTTNFVFKNGLSILFILLLVVLPITLYIITTIHKQQLIKKKKRKKIRYIARLNEDIENKQFQKSLIVPLEELVGKTEFTKEEENIIVDSKNISIIFNKYKAKLVVKNTLVEYNFYYSSRLEVMTSYDSRFYQYHETNYLYFALINLVKNLISEPLIYEVNKKKYSLTTLNSNIILYQNKHLKKNKTIVKEEINLK
;
A
#
# COMPACT_ATOMS: atom_id res chain seq x y z
N MET A 1 5.08 -6.11 -20.38
CA MET A 1 4.08 -5.01 -20.27
C MET A 1 2.76 -5.62 -19.78
N LYS A 2 2.08 -5.04 -18.77
CA LYS A 2 0.82 -5.64 -18.27
C LYS A 2 -0.22 -5.66 -19.41
N PHE A 3 -0.95 -6.77 -19.59
CA PHE A 3 -1.91 -6.99 -20.69
C PHE A 3 -2.90 -5.84 -20.91
N LYS A 4 -3.39 -5.23 -19.82
CA LYS A 4 -4.28 -4.06 -19.87
C LYS A 4 -3.65 -2.81 -20.49
N THR A 5 -2.33 -2.64 -20.32
CA THR A 5 -1.57 -1.52 -20.91
C THR A 5 -1.33 -1.74 -22.39
N PHE A 6 -1.08 -2.98 -22.81
CA PHE A 6 -0.98 -3.37 -24.22
C PHE A 6 -2.29 -3.09 -24.97
N LEU A 7 -3.43 -3.55 -24.43
CA LEU A 7 -4.76 -3.29 -24.99
C LEU A 7 -5.05 -1.80 -25.19
N MET A 8 -4.61 -0.95 -24.27
CA MET A 8 -4.82 0.50 -24.38
C MET A 8 -3.95 1.13 -25.50
N MET A 9 -2.70 0.66 -25.65
CA MET A 9 -1.76 1.20 -26.64
C MET A 9 -2.14 0.79 -28.07
N TYR A 10 -2.55 -0.46 -28.25
CA TYR A 10 -2.84 -1.04 -29.56
C TYR A 10 -4.34 -1.11 -29.88
N ARG A 11 -5.21 -0.49 -29.07
CA ARG A 11 -6.68 -0.55 -29.22
C ARG A 11 -7.13 -0.33 -30.66
N ASN A 12 -6.66 0.73 -31.29
CA ASN A 12 -7.10 1.10 -32.64
C ASN A 12 -6.60 0.09 -33.69
N ILE A 13 -5.39 -0.45 -33.52
CA ILE A 13 -4.82 -1.49 -34.39
C ILE A 13 -5.61 -2.80 -34.25
N ILE A 14 -5.95 -3.19 -33.02
CA ILE A 14 -6.74 -4.39 -32.73
C ILE A 14 -8.15 -4.28 -33.36
N ILE A 15 -8.79 -3.11 -33.24
CA ILE A 15 -10.10 -2.84 -33.86
C ILE A 15 -10.00 -2.93 -35.40
N LEU A 16 -8.96 -2.35 -35.98
CA LEU A 16 -8.75 -2.35 -37.43
C LEU A 16 -8.54 -3.78 -37.97
N VAL A 17 -7.69 -4.56 -37.31
CA VAL A 17 -7.46 -5.98 -37.65
C VAL A 17 -8.76 -6.78 -37.52
N TRP A 18 -9.53 -6.55 -36.46
CA TRP A 18 -10.84 -7.20 -36.26
C TRP A 18 -11.83 -6.90 -37.39
N TRP A 19 -11.93 -5.64 -37.82
CA TRP A 19 -12.80 -5.25 -38.93
C TRP A 19 -12.36 -5.91 -40.24
N ILE A 20 -11.06 -5.96 -40.53
CA ILE A 20 -10.55 -6.65 -41.72
C ILE A 20 -10.95 -8.13 -41.69
N ILE A 21 -10.77 -8.81 -40.56
CA ILE A 21 -11.13 -10.22 -40.40
C ILE A 21 -12.63 -10.43 -40.65
N ILE A 22 -13.51 -9.61 -40.06
CA ILE A 22 -14.96 -9.70 -40.29
C ILE A 22 -15.29 -9.49 -41.77
N LEU A 23 -14.73 -8.46 -42.40
CA LEU A 23 -14.97 -8.18 -43.81
C LEU A 23 -14.55 -9.33 -44.71
N VAL A 24 -13.38 -9.94 -44.46
CA VAL A 24 -12.91 -11.10 -45.21
C VAL A 24 -13.83 -12.30 -45.02
N ILE A 25 -14.22 -12.62 -43.78
CA ILE A 25 -15.10 -13.76 -43.48
C ILE A 25 -16.44 -13.62 -44.20
N PHE A 26 -17.09 -12.45 -44.12
CA PHE A 26 -18.38 -12.24 -44.77
C PHE A 26 -18.26 -12.14 -46.30
N LYS A 27 -17.14 -11.63 -46.82
CA LYS A 27 -16.87 -11.67 -48.26
C LYS A 27 -16.75 -13.11 -48.78
N VAL A 28 -16.05 -13.98 -48.07
CA VAL A 28 -15.82 -15.38 -48.50
C VAL A 28 -17.08 -16.23 -48.35
N THR A 29 -17.78 -16.11 -47.22
CA THR A 29 -18.90 -17.00 -46.89
C THR A 29 -20.22 -16.61 -47.53
N THR A 30 -20.50 -15.31 -47.63
CA THR A 30 -21.80 -14.81 -48.12
C THR A 30 -21.67 -13.86 -49.30
N ASN A 31 -20.45 -13.48 -49.70
CA ASN A 31 -20.21 -12.44 -50.69
C ASN A 31 -20.98 -11.13 -50.38
N PHE A 32 -21.17 -10.84 -49.09
CA PHE A 32 -22.03 -9.75 -48.59
C PHE A 32 -23.51 -9.81 -49.01
N VAL A 33 -23.99 -10.98 -49.44
CA VAL A 33 -25.42 -11.24 -49.65
C VAL A 33 -26.01 -11.72 -48.33
N PHE A 34 -26.68 -10.81 -47.63
CA PHE A 34 -27.25 -11.10 -46.31
C PHE A 34 -28.65 -11.72 -46.43
N LYS A 35 -28.82 -12.95 -45.91
CA LYS A 35 -30.11 -13.64 -45.76
C LYS A 35 -30.34 -13.99 -44.28
N ASN A 36 -31.59 -14.22 -43.87
CA ASN A 36 -31.96 -14.76 -42.55
C ASN A 36 -31.37 -14.00 -41.34
N GLY A 37 -31.29 -12.66 -41.40
CA GLY A 37 -30.79 -11.84 -40.28
C GLY A 37 -29.27 -11.78 -40.13
N LEU A 38 -28.50 -12.33 -41.09
CA LEU A 38 -27.03 -12.22 -41.10
C LEU A 38 -26.53 -10.77 -41.14
N SER A 39 -27.34 -9.83 -41.64
CA SER A 39 -27.03 -8.39 -41.59
C SER A 39 -26.96 -7.86 -40.16
N ILE A 40 -27.86 -8.31 -39.29
CA ILE A 40 -27.89 -7.94 -37.87
C ILE A 40 -26.66 -8.51 -37.17
N LEU A 41 -26.32 -9.77 -37.45
CA LEU A 41 -25.12 -10.42 -36.92
C LEU A 41 -23.83 -9.69 -37.35
N PHE A 42 -23.75 -9.29 -38.62
CA PHE A 42 -22.63 -8.54 -39.17
C PHE A 42 -22.43 -7.20 -38.46
N ILE A 43 -23.50 -6.43 -38.29
CA ILE A 43 -23.46 -5.14 -37.57
C ILE A 43 -23.07 -5.36 -36.11
N LEU A 44 -23.64 -6.38 -35.46
CA LEU A 44 -23.34 -6.69 -34.05
C LEU A 44 -21.86 -7.05 -33.87
N LEU A 45 -21.27 -7.86 -34.75
CA LEU A 45 -19.85 -8.22 -34.71
C LEU A 45 -18.92 -7.03 -34.97
N LEU A 46 -19.31 -6.12 -35.87
CA LEU A 46 -18.54 -4.90 -36.15
C LEU A 46 -18.52 -3.94 -34.96
N VAL A 47 -19.58 -3.91 -34.16
CA VAL A 47 -19.80 -2.88 -33.13
C VAL A 47 -19.45 -3.36 -31.72
N VAL A 48 -19.75 -4.61 -31.36
CA VAL A 48 -19.60 -5.11 -29.98
C VAL A 48 -18.15 -5.11 -29.51
N LEU A 49 -17.21 -5.59 -30.33
CA LEU A 49 -15.80 -5.65 -29.94
C LEU A 49 -15.16 -4.25 -29.78
N PRO A 50 -15.38 -3.29 -30.69
CA PRO A 50 -14.92 -1.92 -30.48
C PRO A 50 -15.52 -1.25 -29.24
N ILE A 51 -16.82 -1.41 -28.98
CA ILE A 51 -17.47 -0.82 -27.81
C ILE A 51 -16.91 -1.41 -26.51
N THR A 52 -16.82 -2.74 -26.43
CA THR A 52 -16.29 -3.41 -25.23
C THR A 52 -14.83 -3.02 -24.96
N LEU A 53 -13.98 -3.00 -25.99
CA LEU A 53 -12.60 -2.50 -25.87
C LEU A 53 -12.56 -1.02 -25.45
N TYR A 54 -13.44 -0.19 -25.98
CA TYR A 54 -13.51 1.23 -25.60
C TYR A 54 -13.88 1.38 -24.11
N ILE A 55 -14.91 0.69 -23.62
CA ILE A 55 -15.33 0.75 -22.22
C ILE A 55 -14.18 0.30 -21.30
N ILE A 56 -13.59 -0.87 -21.57
CA ILE A 56 -12.50 -1.44 -20.76
C ILE A 56 -11.30 -0.49 -20.71
N THR A 57 -10.87 0.02 -21.88
CA THR A 57 -9.71 0.93 -21.95
C THR A 57 -9.98 2.27 -21.27
N THR A 58 -11.21 2.77 -21.34
CA THR A 58 -11.60 4.04 -20.71
C THR A 58 -11.65 3.92 -19.18
N ILE A 59 -12.25 2.86 -18.65
CA ILE A 59 -12.24 2.56 -17.21
C ILE A 59 -10.79 2.42 -16.72
N HIS A 60 -9.96 1.68 -17.45
CA HIS A 60 -8.55 1.51 -17.07
C HIS A 60 -7.78 2.83 -17.10
N LYS A 61 -7.98 3.66 -18.13
CA LYS A 61 -7.38 5.00 -18.22
C LYS A 61 -7.82 5.88 -17.04
N GLN A 62 -9.09 5.89 -16.70
CA GLN A 62 -9.60 6.64 -15.54
C GLN A 62 -8.99 6.14 -14.23
N GLN A 63 -8.87 4.83 -14.03
CA GLN A 63 -8.19 4.26 -12.86
C GLN A 63 -6.71 4.69 -12.81
N LEU A 64 -6.01 4.70 -13.95
CA LEU A 64 -4.62 5.17 -14.02
C LEU A 64 -4.51 6.68 -13.70
N ILE A 65 -5.45 7.51 -14.19
CA ILE A 65 -5.50 8.94 -13.87
C ILE A 65 -5.80 9.16 -12.39
N LYS A 66 -6.79 8.44 -11.81
CA LYS A 66 -7.09 8.48 -10.38
C LYS A 66 -5.88 8.07 -9.55
N LYS A 67 -5.20 6.98 -9.93
CA LYS A 67 -3.93 6.57 -9.31
C LYS A 67 -2.89 7.68 -9.44
N LYS A 68 -2.66 8.25 -10.63
CA LYS A 68 -1.70 9.36 -10.83
C LYS A 68 -2.05 10.62 -10.00
N LYS A 69 -3.33 10.97 -9.87
CA LYS A 69 -3.80 12.08 -9.02
C LYS A 69 -3.55 11.77 -7.54
N ARG A 70 -3.95 10.59 -7.07
CA ARG A 70 -3.70 10.12 -5.69
C ARG A 70 -2.20 10.18 -5.37
N LYS A 71 -1.34 9.70 -6.28
CA LYS A 71 0.13 9.71 -6.15
C LYS A 71 0.77 11.09 -5.95
N LYS A 72 0.07 12.20 -6.25
CA LYS A 72 0.55 13.58 -6.02
C LYS A 72 0.23 14.11 -4.61
N ILE A 73 -0.75 13.52 -3.94
CA ILE A 73 -1.15 13.91 -2.58
C ILE A 73 -0.10 13.39 -1.59
N ARG A 74 0.38 14.26 -0.69
CA ARG A 74 1.34 13.90 0.37
C ARG A 74 0.71 12.83 1.27
N TYR A 75 1.53 11.90 1.76
CA TYR A 75 1.06 10.76 2.55
C TYR A 75 0.26 11.19 3.80
N ILE A 76 0.73 12.21 4.52
CA ILE A 76 0.05 12.76 5.71
C ILE A 76 -1.35 13.31 5.40
N ALA A 77 -1.55 13.91 4.22
CA ALA A 77 -2.87 14.42 3.83
C ALA A 77 -3.88 13.27 3.62
N ARG A 78 -3.40 12.09 3.22
CA ARG A 78 -4.25 10.90 3.11
C ARG A 78 -4.56 10.26 4.46
N LEU A 79 -3.60 10.30 5.40
CA LEU A 79 -3.90 9.89 6.78
C LEU A 79 -5.01 10.76 7.37
N ASN A 80 -4.99 12.08 7.08
CA ASN A 80 -6.07 12.99 7.47
C ASN A 80 -7.41 12.62 6.81
N GLU A 81 -7.42 12.34 5.50
CA GLU A 81 -8.62 11.87 4.79
C GLU A 81 -9.15 10.54 5.38
N ASP A 82 -8.26 9.62 5.75
CA ASP A 82 -8.64 8.35 6.39
C ASP A 82 -9.24 8.57 7.80
N ILE A 83 -8.77 9.58 8.54
CA ILE A 83 -9.32 9.96 9.85
C ILE A 83 -10.73 10.54 9.69
N GLU A 84 -10.91 11.44 8.73
CA GLU A 84 -12.22 12.04 8.42
C GLU A 84 -13.24 10.98 7.99
N ASN A 85 -12.80 10.01 7.19
CA ASN A 85 -13.64 8.91 6.70
C ASN A 85 -13.79 7.73 7.68
N LYS A 86 -13.31 7.85 8.92
CA LYS A 86 -13.29 6.77 9.94
C LYS A 86 -12.50 5.50 9.56
N GLN A 87 -11.76 5.53 8.44
CA GLN A 87 -10.97 4.39 7.98
C GLN A 87 -9.73 4.18 8.85
N PHE A 88 -9.14 5.25 9.39
CA PHE A 88 -8.02 5.19 10.33
C PHE A 88 -8.43 4.45 11.61
N GLN A 89 -9.60 4.75 12.15
CA GLN A 89 -10.15 4.11 13.34
C GLN A 89 -10.40 2.62 13.09
N LYS A 90 -11.07 2.29 11.98
CA LYS A 90 -11.38 0.90 11.63
C LYS A 90 -10.14 0.05 11.32
N SER A 91 -9.14 0.63 10.65
CA SER A 91 -8.01 -0.14 10.09
C SER A 91 -6.78 -0.16 10.99
N LEU A 92 -6.67 0.79 11.92
CA LEU A 92 -5.53 0.89 12.83
C LEU A 92 -5.96 0.89 14.30
N ILE A 93 -6.82 1.82 14.73
CA ILE A 93 -7.10 2.02 16.16
C ILE A 93 -7.77 0.79 16.78
N VAL A 94 -8.90 0.34 16.22
CA VAL A 94 -9.63 -0.81 16.76
C VAL A 94 -8.75 -2.08 16.81
N PRO A 95 -8.05 -2.48 15.72
CA PRO A 95 -7.13 -3.61 15.78
C PRO A 95 -5.95 -3.42 16.75
N LEU A 96 -5.51 -2.19 16.99
CA LEU A 96 -4.43 -1.91 17.94
C LEU A 96 -4.94 -2.04 19.38
N GLU A 97 -6.15 -1.56 19.66
CA GLU A 97 -6.77 -1.67 20.99
C GLU A 97 -7.01 -3.11 21.41
N GLU A 98 -7.36 -3.99 20.46
CA GLU A 98 -7.45 -5.44 20.69
C GLU A 98 -6.11 -6.05 21.13
N LEU A 99 -4.99 -5.44 20.74
CA LEU A 99 -3.65 -5.97 20.98
C LEU A 99 -2.98 -5.41 22.24
N VAL A 100 -3.11 -4.10 22.48
CA VAL A 100 -2.39 -3.40 23.56
C VAL A 100 -3.30 -2.71 24.57
N GLY A 101 -4.62 -2.97 24.50
CA GLY A 101 -5.62 -2.32 25.32
C GLY A 101 -5.91 -0.89 24.87
N LYS A 102 -6.54 -0.10 25.76
CA LYS A 102 -7.01 1.25 25.44
C LYS A 102 -5.90 2.13 24.85
N THR A 103 -6.22 2.79 23.73
CA THR A 103 -5.31 3.74 23.08
C THR A 103 -5.84 5.17 23.22
N GLU A 104 -4.92 6.12 23.32
CA GLU A 104 -5.21 7.55 23.28
C GLU A 104 -4.81 8.10 21.92
N PHE A 105 -5.76 8.73 21.24
CA PHE A 105 -5.56 9.34 19.93
C PHE A 105 -5.49 10.85 20.08
N THR A 106 -4.40 11.44 19.59
CA THR A 106 -4.18 12.89 19.57
C THR A 106 -3.76 13.32 18.18
N LYS A 107 -4.38 14.40 17.68
CA LYS A 107 -4.01 15.02 16.41
C LYS A 107 -3.45 16.41 16.70
N GLU A 108 -2.16 16.57 16.43
CA GLU A 108 -1.45 17.85 16.44
C GLU A 108 -1.39 18.41 14.99
N GLU A 109 -0.85 19.62 14.82
CA GLU A 109 -0.75 20.26 13.50
C GLU A 109 0.08 19.45 12.49
N GLU A 110 1.22 18.91 12.92
CA GLU A 110 2.14 18.17 12.05
C GLU A 110 2.17 16.65 12.32
N ASN A 111 1.64 16.24 13.47
CA ASN A 111 1.73 14.87 13.95
C ASN A 111 0.36 14.29 14.27
N ILE A 112 0.20 12.99 14.01
CA ILE A 112 -0.88 12.18 14.55
C ILE A 112 -0.23 11.20 15.51
N ILE A 113 -0.70 11.16 16.74
CA ILE A 113 -0.15 10.34 17.82
C ILE A 113 -1.21 9.34 18.26
N VAL A 114 -0.82 8.07 18.33
CA VAL A 114 -1.61 6.99 18.91
C VAL A 114 -0.78 6.40 20.03
N ASP A 115 -1.18 6.65 21.26
CA ASP A 115 -0.43 6.28 22.44
C ASP A 115 -1.11 5.14 23.20
N SER A 116 -0.33 4.20 23.70
CA SER A 116 -0.78 3.13 24.60
C SER A 116 0.16 3.03 25.81
N LYS A 117 -0.13 2.13 26.75
CA LYS A 117 0.68 1.97 27.97
C LYS A 117 2.17 1.76 27.68
N ASN A 118 2.49 0.90 26.71
CA ASN A 118 3.86 0.43 26.44
C ASN A 118 4.38 0.83 25.05
N ILE A 119 3.52 1.31 24.15
CA ILE A 119 3.87 1.62 22.76
C ILE A 119 3.31 3.00 22.39
N SER A 120 4.04 3.73 21.56
CA SER A 120 3.55 4.96 20.95
C SER A 120 3.77 4.92 19.44
N ILE A 121 2.76 5.29 18.66
CA ILE A 121 2.86 5.39 17.19
C ILE A 121 2.66 6.84 16.79
N ILE A 122 3.69 7.43 16.19
CA ILE A 122 3.73 8.83 15.79
C ILE A 122 3.83 8.89 14.26
N PHE A 123 2.81 9.45 13.61
CA PHE A 123 2.79 9.71 12.18
C PHE A 123 3.13 11.18 11.94
N ASN A 124 4.20 11.45 11.19
CA ASN A 124 4.53 12.80 10.75
C ASN A 124 4.52 12.89 9.22
N LYS A 125 4.90 14.04 8.66
CA LYS A 125 4.93 14.25 7.19
C LYS A 125 5.78 13.23 6.41
N TYR A 126 6.81 12.64 7.02
CA TYR A 126 7.84 11.86 6.34
C TYR A 126 7.83 10.37 6.66
N LYS A 127 7.34 9.99 7.84
CA LYS A 127 7.36 8.62 8.33
C LYS A 127 6.33 8.37 9.42
N ALA A 128 6.02 7.09 9.65
CA ALA A 128 5.46 6.62 10.90
C ALA A 128 6.60 6.10 11.76
N LYS A 129 6.56 6.40 13.05
CA LYS A 129 7.50 5.90 14.05
C LYS A 129 6.71 5.10 15.08
N LEU A 130 7.11 3.85 15.32
CA LEU A 130 6.64 3.07 16.47
C LEU A 130 7.75 3.05 17.52
N VAL A 131 7.43 3.55 18.71
CA VAL A 131 8.32 3.65 19.86
C VAL A 131 7.89 2.63 20.91
N VAL A 132 8.82 1.83 21.39
CA VAL A 132 8.61 0.97 22.56
C VAL A 132 9.02 1.77 23.80
N LYS A 133 8.04 2.12 24.65
CA LYS A 133 8.27 2.95 25.84
C LYS A 133 9.26 2.29 26.79
N ASN A 134 9.96 3.11 27.57
CA ASN A 134 11.04 2.69 28.48
C ASN A 134 12.23 1.98 27.79
N THR A 135 12.30 2.01 26.46
CA THR A 135 13.44 1.51 25.69
C THR A 135 13.94 2.54 24.69
N LEU A 136 15.07 2.25 24.05
CA LEU A 136 15.60 3.04 22.92
C LEU A 136 15.10 2.53 21.56
N VAL A 137 14.18 1.57 21.54
CA VAL A 137 13.74 0.89 20.33
C VAL A 137 12.71 1.73 19.60
N GLU A 138 13.08 2.15 18.40
CA GLU A 138 12.22 2.88 17.47
C GLU A 138 12.23 2.23 16.09
N TYR A 139 11.06 1.87 15.59
CA TYR A 139 10.85 1.38 14.23
C TYR A 139 10.36 2.53 13.35
N ASN A 140 11.03 2.74 12.20
CA ASN A 140 10.72 3.85 11.30
C ASN A 140 10.20 3.31 9.96
N PHE A 141 9.01 3.78 9.56
CA PHE A 141 8.36 3.45 8.29
C PHE A 141 8.31 4.71 7.42
N TYR A 142 9.23 4.83 6.46
CA TYR A 142 9.36 6.01 5.62
C TYR A 142 8.33 6.04 4.49
N TYR A 143 7.74 7.21 4.26
CA TYR A 143 6.79 7.42 3.18
C TYR A 143 7.48 7.83 1.89
N SER A 144 6.98 7.32 0.76
CA SER A 144 7.34 7.83 -0.56
C SER A 144 6.83 9.28 -0.72
N SER A 145 7.72 10.23 -0.99
CA SER A 145 7.40 11.67 -1.01
C SER A 145 6.73 12.12 -2.31
N ARG A 146 7.21 11.58 -3.45
CA ARG A 146 6.70 11.89 -4.80
C ARG A 146 7.13 10.79 -5.75
N LEU A 147 6.18 10.09 -6.32
CA LEU A 147 6.47 9.06 -7.32
C LEU A 147 6.91 9.66 -8.64
N GLU A 148 7.93 9.06 -9.24
CA GLU A 148 8.28 9.34 -10.63
C GLU A 148 7.19 8.81 -11.57
N VAL A 149 6.99 9.50 -12.70
CA VAL A 149 5.79 9.38 -13.55
C VAL A 149 5.54 7.96 -14.07
N MET A 150 6.59 7.11 -14.11
CA MET A 150 6.55 5.75 -14.67
C MET A 150 7.02 4.65 -13.70
N THR A 151 7.33 4.96 -12.44
CA THR A 151 7.80 3.95 -11.48
C THR A 151 6.85 3.82 -10.28
N SER A 152 7.01 2.72 -9.54
CA SER A 152 6.43 2.54 -8.21
C SER A 152 7.31 3.12 -7.10
N TYR A 153 8.41 3.79 -7.44
CA TYR A 153 9.41 4.29 -6.50
C TYR A 153 9.49 5.82 -6.52
N ASP A 154 9.87 6.41 -5.39
CA ASP A 154 10.27 7.82 -5.33
C ASP A 154 11.77 7.99 -5.63
N SER A 155 12.23 9.25 -5.65
CA SER A 155 13.64 9.59 -5.90
C SER A 155 14.63 9.07 -4.85
N ARG A 156 14.14 8.55 -3.71
CA ARG A 156 14.93 7.91 -2.66
C ARG A 156 14.85 6.38 -2.74
N PHE A 157 14.29 5.85 -3.83
CA PHE A 157 14.02 4.42 -4.04
C PHE A 157 13.04 3.82 -3.03
N TYR A 158 12.18 4.63 -2.41
CA TYR A 158 11.09 4.10 -1.59
C TYR A 158 9.90 3.71 -2.46
N GLN A 159 9.49 2.45 -2.34
CA GLN A 159 8.29 1.97 -3.01
C GLN A 159 7.06 2.62 -2.40
N TYR A 160 6.16 3.08 -3.27
CA TYR A 160 4.88 3.59 -2.85
C TYR A 160 3.90 2.48 -2.48
N HIS A 161 3.28 2.64 -1.33
CA HIS A 161 2.16 1.84 -0.86
C HIS A 161 0.99 2.75 -0.43
N GLU A 162 -0.21 2.19 -0.39
CA GLU A 162 -1.39 2.88 0.16
C GLU A 162 -1.34 2.88 1.71
N THR A 163 -2.17 3.69 2.37
CA THR A 163 -2.20 3.84 3.84
C THR A 163 -2.54 2.53 4.56
N ASN A 164 -3.45 1.73 4.00
CA ASN A 164 -3.79 0.41 4.54
C ASN A 164 -2.60 -0.55 4.67
N TYR A 165 -1.62 -0.44 3.76
CA TYR A 165 -0.40 -1.26 3.86
C TYR A 165 0.42 -0.87 5.09
N LEU A 166 0.52 0.42 5.38
CA LEU A 166 1.22 0.92 6.58
C LEU A 166 0.51 0.45 7.85
N TYR A 167 -0.82 0.55 7.91
CA TYR A 167 -1.59 0.09 9.07
C TYR A 167 -1.36 -1.40 9.32
N PHE A 168 -1.45 -2.23 8.27
CA PHE A 168 -1.19 -3.67 8.37
C PHE A 168 0.25 -3.97 8.84
N ALA A 169 1.24 -3.25 8.32
CA ALA A 169 2.64 -3.42 8.73
C ALA A 169 2.87 -3.05 10.21
N LEU A 170 2.25 -1.97 10.69
CA LEU A 170 2.30 -1.55 12.09
C LEU A 170 1.63 -2.58 13.01
N ILE A 171 0.42 -3.04 12.65
CA ILE A 171 -0.32 -4.04 13.42
C ILE A 171 0.46 -5.35 13.51
N ASN A 172 1.04 -5.83 12.41
CA ASN A 172 1.84 -7.05 12.44
C ASN A 172 3.12 -6.90 13.27
N LEU A 173 3.76 -5.72 13.21
CA LEU A 173 4.91 -5.45 14.06
C LEU A 173 4.52 -5.51 15.55
N VAL A 174 3.39 -4.88 15.93
CA VAL A 174 2.88 -4.94 17.31
C VAL A 174 2.54 -6.37 17.71
N LYS A 175 1.86 -7.14 16.85
CA LYS A 175 1.58 -8.57 17.09
C LYS A 175 2.84 -9.36 17.39
N ASN A 176 3.91 -9.15 16.64
CA ASN A 176 5.19 -9.82 16.87
C ASN A 176 5.81 -9.38 18.20
N LEU A 177 5.74 -8.08 18.54
CA LEU A 177 6.28 -7.53 19.77
C LEU A 177 5.56 -8.01 21.04
N ILE A 178 4.26 -8.31 20.97
CA ILE A 178 3.48 -8.79 22.14
C ILE A 178 3.33 -10.31 22.18
N SER A 179 3.83 -11.03 21.18
CA SER A 179 3.61 -12.47 21.03
C SER A 179 4.22 -13.28 22.16
N GLU A 180 5.35 -12.82 22.72
CA GLU A 180 6.03 -13.41 23.86
C GLU A 180 6.83 -12.35 24.62
N PRO A 181 7.22 -12.61 25.88
CA PRO A 181 8.10 -11.72 26.64
C PRO A 181 9.41 -11.44 25.89
N LEU A 182 9.93 -10.23 26.05
CA LEU A 182 11.11 -9.77 25.34
C LEU A 182 12.26 -9.52 26.29
N ILE A 183 13.48 -9.82 25.86
CA ILE A 183 14.71 -9.36 26.49
C ILE A 183 15.15 -8.09 25.77
N TYR A 184 15.20 -6.99 26.50
CA TYR A 184 15.86 -5.77 26.08
C TYR A 184 17.28 -5.74 26.61
N GLU A 185 18.25 -5.64 25.71
CA GLU A 185 19.66 -5.55 26.05
C GLU A 185 20.24 -4.25 25.52
N VAL A 186 20.90 -3.48 26.39
CA VAL A 186 21.71 -2.32 26.04
C VAL A 186 23.14 -2.60 26.50
N ASN A 187 24.07 -2.50 25.57
CA ASN A 187 25.50 -2.54 25.89
C ASN A 187 26.24 -1.38 25.20
N LYS A 188 27.55 -1.26 25.43
CA LYS A 188 28.35 -0.13 24.90
C LYS A 188 28.35 -0.04 23.36
N LYS A 189 28.00 -1.11 22.64
CA LYS A 189 28.10 -1.20 21.16
C LYS A 189 26.75 -1.31 20.46
N LYS A 190 25.74 -1.88 21.12
CA LYS A 190 24.43 -2.16 20.54
C LYS A 190 23.32 -2.04 21.58
N TYR A 191 22.11 -1.81 21.10
CA TYR A 191 20.91 -2.20 21.82
C TYR A 191 20.07 -3.11 20.92
N SER A 192 19.42 -4.09 21.54
CA SER A 192 18.63 -5.09 20.84
C SER A 192 17.40 -5.48 21.63
N LEU A 193 16.40 -5.93 20.89
CA LEU A 193 15.19 -6.52 21.41
C LEU A 193 15.11 -7.94 20.86
N THR A 194 15.15 -8.91 21.76
CA THR A 194 15.11 -10.34 21.43
C THR A 194 13.93 -10.98 22.11
N THR A 195 13.28 -11.94 21.48
CA THR A 195 12.27 -12.74 22.14
C THR A 195 12.89 -13.65 23.20
N LEU A 196 12.19 -13.83 24.32
CA LEU A 196 12.67 -14.62 25.46
C LEU A 196 12.80 -16.11 25.12
N ASN A 197 11.78 -16.72 24.51
CA ASN A 197 11.77 -18.18 24.31
C ASN A 197 12.42 -18.59 22.99
N SER A 198 12.14 -17.84 21.91
CA SER A 198 12.63 -18.20 20.57
C SER A 198 14.01 -17.60 20.21
N ASN A 199 14.56 -16.70 21.05
CA ASN A 199 15.84 -16.01 20.82
C ASN A 199 15.93 -15.30 19.45
N ILE A 200 14.79 -14.88 18.89
CA ILE A 200 14.70 -14.16 17.62
C ILE A 200 14.99 -12.68 17.89
N ILE A 201 15.92 -12.11 17.11
CA ILE A 201 16.23 -10.67 17.17
C ILE A 201 15.14 -9.90 16.41
N LEU A 202 14.29 -9.19 17.14
CA LEU A 202 13.25 -8.32 16.58
C LEU A 202 13.75 -6.91 16.27
N TYR A 203 14.82 -6.49 16.94
CA TYR A 203 15.50 -5.22 16.67
C TYR A 203 16.96 -5.29 17.05
N GLN A 204 17.82 -4.67 16.25
CA GLN A 204 19.20 -4.42 16.63
C GLN A 204 19.70 -3.15 15.97
N ASN A 205 20.34 -2.28 16.75
CA ASN A 205 21.06 -1.13 16.24
C ASN A 205 22.48 -1.10 16.83
N LYS A 206 23.47 -0.89 15.96
CA LYS A 206 24.91 -0.93 16.28
C LYS A 206 25.51 0.46 16.43
N HIS A 207 24.85 1.39 17.11
CA HIS A 207 25.43 2.71 17.39
C HIS A 207 24.90 3.27 18.71
N LEU A 208 25.70 3.18 19.76
CA LEU A 208 25.46 3.91 21.02
C LEU A 208 26.61 4.89 21.27
N LYS A 209 26.25 6.11 21.71
CA LYS A 209 27.21 7.07 22.25
C LYS A 209 27.90 6.42 23.46
N LYS A 210 29.24 6.50 23.51
CA LYS A 210 30.05 6.12 24.68
C LYS A 210 29.40 6.76 25.92
N ASN A 211 29.18 5.99 26.98
CA ASN A 211 28.63 6.37 28.31
C ASN A 211 27.21 5.87 28.65
N LYS A 212 26.80 4.65 28.25
CA LYS A 212 25.62 4.00 28.84
C LYS A 212 25.96 2.73 29.63
N THR A 213 25.26 2.57 30.75
CA THR A 213 25.24 1.40 31.63
C THR A 213 24.74 0.18 30.85
N ILE A 214 25.30 -1.00 31.15
CA ILE A 214 24.82 -2.25 30.58
C ILE A 214 23.50 -2.59 31.28
N VAL A 215 22.43 -2.76 30.52
CA VAL A 215 21.09 -3.08 31.02
C VAL A 215 20.61 -4.32 30.28
N LYS A 216 20.10 -5.31 31.03
CA LYS A 216 19.40 -6.47 30.48
C LYS A 216 18.13 -6.66 31.29
N GLU A 217 17.00 -6.38 30.67
CA GLU A 217 15.68 -6.38 31.32
C GLU A 217 14.71 -7.22 30.52
N GLU A 218 13.86 -7.95 31.23
CA GLU A 218 12.69 -8.59 30.64
C GLU A 218 11.56 -7.58 30.56
N ILE A 219 10.92 -7.48 29.40
CA ILE A 219 9.83 -6.54 29.13
C ILE A 219 8.63 -7.32 28.62
N ASN A 220 7.46 -7.04 29.20
CA ASN A 220 6.18 -7.49 28.69
C ASN A 220 5.42 -6.28 28.14
N LEU A 221 5.04 -6.35 26.87
CA LEU A 221 4.37 -5.27 26.17
C LEU A 221 2.84 -5.38 26.19
N LYS A 222 2.29 -6.47 26.72
CA LYS A 222 0.85 -6.70 26.89
C LYS A 222 0.27 -5.94 28.08
#